data_AF-A0A9E4FMG1-F1
#
_entry.id   AF-A0A9E4FMG1-F1
#
_cell.length_a   1.000
_cell.length_b   1.000
_cell.length_c   1.000
_cell.angle_alpha   90.00
_cell.angle_beta   90.00
_cell.angle_gamma   90.00
#
_symmetry.space_group_name_H-M   'P 1'
#
loop_
_entity.id
_entity.type
_entity.pdbx_description
1 polymer ?
#
loop_
_entity_poly.entity_id
_entity_poly.type
_entity_poly.pdbx_seq_one_letter_code
_entity_poly.pdbx_strand_id
1 'polypeptide(L)'
;MNTENTDQPEFSNGQKGSQATAAPTKLQIHYLDLLRRLQDAKYSYEEDPGREEWILQAIYKSSYAAFRSCVEHGVEEMAKSIVEMGHTTD
;
A
#
# COMPACT_ATOMS: atom_id res chain seq x y z
N MET A 1 45.52 16.70 0.25
CA MET A 1 44.65 17.81 0.65
C MET A 1 43.29 17.56 0.02
N ASN A 2 42.26 17.65 0.85
CA ASN A 2 40.98 16.95 0.74
C ASN A 2 40.09 17.48 -0.38
N THR A 3 39.43 16.58 -1.10
CA THR A 3 38.15 16.85 -1.77
C THR A 3 37.15 15.84 -1.26
N GLU A 4 36.34 16.34 -0.34
CA GLU A 4 35.01 15.89 0.08
C GLU A 4 34.25 15.26 -1.10
N ASN A 5 33.88 13.99 -0.98
CA ASN A 5 32.95 13.38 -1.91
C ASN A 5 31.70 12.97 -1.13
N THR A 6 30.63 13.65 -1.48
CA THR A 6 29.32 13.69 -0.85
C THR A 6 28.70 12.30 -0.82
N ASP A 7 28.29 11.87 0.38
CA ASP A 7 27.42 10.73 0.64
C ASP A 7 26.04 11.02 0.02
N GLN A 8 25.87 10.69 -1.25
CA GLN A 8 24.55 10.61 -1.87
C GLN A 8 23.96 9.24 -1.53
N PRO A 9 22.75 9.15 -0.96
CA PRO A 9 22.03 7.89 -0.94
C PRO A 9 21.68 7.54 -2.40
N GLU A 10 22.38 6.55 -2.93
CA GLU A 10 21.98 5.83 -4.14
C GLU A 10 20.57 5.26 -3.89
N PHE A 11 19.54 5.98 -4.33
CA PHE A 11 18.22 5.40 -4.52
C PHE A 11 18.36 4.40 -5.66
N SER A 12 18.78 3.18 -5.31
CA SER A 12 18.78 2.02 -6.18
C SER A 12 17.34 1.71 -6.56
N ASN A 13 16.87 2.39 -7.59
CA ASN A 13 15.68 2.07 -8.32
C ASN A 13 16.03 0.92 -9.28
N GLY A 14 15.87 -0.30 -8.79
CA GLY A 14 16.13 -1.48 -9.62
C GLY A 14 16.11 -2.77 -8.84
N GLN A 15 14.93 -3.33 -8.56
CA GLN A 15 14.75 -4.78 -8.71
C GLN A 15 13.29 -5.15 -8.90
N LYS A 16 12.95 -5.21 -10.18
CA LYS A 16 11.83 -5.94 -10.76
C LYS A 16 12.00 -7.43 -10.45
N GLY A 17 11.02 -8.02 -9.77
CA GLY A 17 10.71 -9.45 -9.81
C GLY A 17 11.75 -10.42 -9.26
N SER A 18 11.56 -10.85 -8.01
CA SER A 18 11.85 -12.22 -7.58
C SER A 18 11.06 -12.52 -6.32
N GLN A 19 10.10 -13.44 -6.45
CA GLN A 19 9.52 -14.15 -5.31
C GLN A 19 10.66 -14.76 -4.48
N ALA A 20 10.93 -14.15 -3.33
CA ALA A 20 11.57 -14.83 -2.23
C ALA A 20 10.57 -14.80 -1.09
N THR A 21 10.37 -15.95 -0.45
CA THR A 21 9.58 -16.16 0.77
C THR A 21 10.22 -15.47 1.98
N ALA A 22 10.68 -14.24 1.81
CA ALA A 22 11.20 -13.40 2.87
C ALA A 22 10.02 -12.69 3.54
N ALA A 23 9.98 -12.73 4.87
CA ALA A 23 8.96 -12.02 5.63
C ALA A 23 8.98 -10.53 5.24
N PRO A 24 7.81 -9.88 5.12
CA PRO A 24 7.76 -8.47 4.76
C PRO A 24 8.50 -7.62 5.80
N THR A 25 9.22 -6.61 5.32
CA THR A 25 9.87 -5.62 6.17
C THR A 25 8.82 -4.82 6.96
N LYS A 26 9.22 -4.20 8.08
CA LYS A 26 8.32 -3.36 8.89
C LYS A 26 7.60 -2.28 8.06
N LEU A 27 8.30 -1.72 7.08
CA LEU A 27 7.74 -0.71 6.17
C LEU A 27 6.69 -1.31 5.23
N GLN A 28 6.96 -2.49 4.67
CA GLN A 28 5.98 -3.22 3.84
C GLN A 28 4.74 -3.61 4.64
N ILE A 29 4.92 -4.12 5.88
CA ILE A 29 3.81 -4.42 6.79
C ILE A 29 2.96 -3.18 7.05
N HIS A 30 3.59 -2.02 7.30
CA HIS A 30 2.89 -0.77 7.52
C HIS A 30 1.97 -0.38 6.34
N TYR A 31 2.44 -0.52 5.09
CA TYR A 31 1.62 -0.23 3.92
C TYR A 31 0.49 -1.24 3.72
N LEU A 32 0.73 -2.52 4.00
CA LEU A 32 -0.29 -3.57 3.94
C LEU A 32 -1.38 -3.34 5.00
N ASP A 33 -1.00 -3.02 6.24
CA ASP A 33 -1.94 -2.70 7.32
C ASP A 33 -2.74 -1.41 7.04
N LEU A 34 -2.10 -0.42 6.41
CA LEU A 34 -2.79 0.78 5.96
C LEU A 34 -3.82 0.46 4.88
N LEU A 35 -3.45 -0.33 3.87
CA LEU A 35 -4.36 -0.73 2.80
C LEU A 35 -5.55 -1.52 3.36
N ARG A 36 -5.31 -2.43 4.30
CA ARG A 36 -6.37 -3.21 4.96
C ARG A 36 -7.37 -2.32 5.68
N ARG A 37 -6.91 -1.40 6.52
CA ARG A 37 -7.79 -0.46 7.24
C ARG A 37 -8.60 0.43 6.30
N LEU A 38 -8.02 0.82 5.17
CA LEU A 38 -8.72 1.63 4.17
C LEU A 38 -9.81 0.81 3.45
N GLN A 39 -9.58 -0.48 3.22
CA GLN A 39 -10.63 -1.37 2.72
C GLN A 39 -11.74 -1.55 3.74
N ASP A 40 -11.42 -1.83 5.00
CA ASP A 40 -12.42 -1.93 6.07
C ASP A 40 -13.26 -0.64 6.20
N ALA A 41 -12.60 0.52 6.14
CA ALA A 41 -13.26 1.82 6.15
C ALA A 41 -14.17 2.03 4.93
N LYS A 42 -13.74 1.58 3.74
CA LYS A 42 -14.55 1.61 2.52
C LYS A 42 -15.83 0.80 2.72
N TYR A 43 -15.73 -0.46 3.16
CA TYR A 43 -16.90 -1.31 3.36
C TYR A 43 -17.87 -0.73 4.38
N SER A 44 -17.35 -0.34 5.55
CA SER A 44 -18.18 0.27 6.60
C SER A 44 -18.86 1.56 6.15
N TYR A 45 -18.22 2.34 5.26
CA TYR A 45 -18.77 3.60 4.78
C TYR A 45 -19.74 3.42 3.61
N GLU A 46 -19.56 2.39 2.79
CA GLU A 46 -20.49 2.03 1.71
C GLU A 46 -21.86 1.59 2.26
N GLU A 47 -21.88 0.97 3.44
CA GLU A 47 -23.09 0.58 4.17
C GLU A 47 -23.82 1.77 4.84
N ASP A 48 -23.20 2.94 4.94
CA ASP A 48 -23.81 4.11 5.58
C ASP A 48 -24.90 4.74 4.68
N PRO A 49 -26.16 4.81 5.13
CA PRO A 49 -27.24 5.47 4.37
C PRO A 49 -27.07 6.99 4.27
N GLY A 50 -26.26 7.60 5.14
CA GLY A 50 -25.90 9.02 5.12
C GLY A 50 -24.60 9.32 4.37
N ARG A 51 -24.05 8.36 3.63
CA ARG A 51 -22.75 8.52 2.98
C ARG A 51 -22.70 9.75 2.07
N GLU A 52 -21.61 10.49 2.20
CA GLU A 52 -21.26 11.60 1.35
C GLU A 52 -20.25 11.12 0.31
N GLU A 53 -20.54 11.39 -0.96
CA GLU A 53 -19.72 10.94 -2.09
C GLU A 53 -18.26 11.41 -1.96
N TRP A 54 -18.02 12.61 -1.42
CA TRP A 54 -16.66 13.14 -1.30
C TRP A 54 -15.79 12.34 -0.31
N ILE A 55 -16.39 11.76 0.74
CA ILE A 55 -15.68 10.91 1.71
C ILE A 55 -15.35 9.58 1.06
N LEU A 56 -16.31 8.98 0.34
CA LEU A 56 -16.08 7.76 -0.41
C LEU A 56 -14.95 7.94 -1.44
N GLN A 57 -14.96 9.05 -2.19
CA GLN A 57 -13.88 9.41 -3.11
C GLN A 57 -12.54 9.61 -2.41
N ALA A 58 -12.52 10.19 -1.20
CA ALA A 58 -11.30 10.33 -0.42
C ALA A 58 -10.74 8.97 0.03
N ILE A 59 -11.61 8.04 0.44
CA ILE A 59 -11.24 6.66 0.78
C ILE A 59 -10.66 5.97 -0.45
N TYR A 60 -11.33 6.03 -1.60
CA TYR A 60 -10.84 5.43 -2.85
C TYR A 60 -9.45 5.93 -3.26
N LYS A 61 -9.23 7.25 -3.21
CA LYS A 61 -7.91 7.86 -3.51
C LYS A 61 -6.84 7.40 -2.53
N SER A 62 -7.19 7.31 -1.25
CA SER A 62 -6.27 6.85 -0.20
C SER A 62 -5.91 5.38 -0.38
N SER A 63 -6.89 4.53 -0.69
CA SER A 63 -6.69 3.10 -0.98
C SER A 63 -5.79 2.89 -2.19
N TYR A 64 -6.00 3.67 -3.26
CA TYR A 64 -5.15 3.61 -4.44
C TYR A 64 -3.71 4.04 -4.15
N ALA A 65 -3.52 5.12 -3.37
CA ALA A 65 -2.19 5.57 -2.96
C ALA A 65 -1.47 4.51 -2.11
N ALA A 66 -2.15 3.90 -1.14
CA ALA A 66 -1.59 2.83 -0.31
C ALA A 66 -1.25 1.57 -1.13
N PHE A 67 -2.11 1.19 -2.08
CA PHE A 67 -1.85 0.08 -3.00
C PHE A 67 -0.62 0.37 -3.87
N ARG A 68 -0.49 1.59 -4.39
CA ARG A 68 0.69 2.00 -5.15
C ARG A 68 1.97 1.91 -4.31
N SER A 69 1.94 2.34 -3.05
CA SER A 69 3.08 2.17 -2.14
C SER A 69 3.44 0.69 -1.95
N CYS A 70 2.46 -0.21 -1.88
CA CYS A 70 2.70 -1.65 -1.81
C CYS A 70 3.40 -2.18 -3.07
N VAL A 71 2.98 -1.72 -4.26
CA VAL A 71 3.61 -2.07 -5.53
C VAL A 71 5.05 -1.57 -5.60
N GLU A 72 5.28 -0.30 -5.23
CA GLU A 72 6.62 0.32 -5.23
C GLU A 72 7.58 -0.38 -4.27
N HIS A 73 7.07 -0.99 -3.20
CA HIS A 73 7.86 -1.76 -2.22
C HIS A 73 7.87 -3.27 -2.48
N GLY A 74 7.36 -3.74 -3.64
CA GLY A 74 7.46 -5.14 -4.05
C GLY A 74 6.55 -6.12 -3.30
N VAL A 75 5.48 -5.64 -2.67
CA VAL A 75 4.48 -6.46 -1.95
C VAL A 75 3.11 -6.45 -2.63
N GLU A 76 3.10 -6.28 -3.95
CA GLU A 76 1.90 -6.23 -4.80
C GLU A 76 0.98 -7.44 -4.60
N GLU A 77 1.52 -8.66 -4.56
CA GLU A 77 0.72 -9.89 -4.45
C GLU A 77 -0.04 -9.97 -3.12
N MET A 78 0.59 -9.55 -2.02
CA MET A 78 -0.08 -9.44 -0.71
C MET A 78 -1.14 -8.33 -0.73
N ALA A 79 -0.84 -7.20 -1.38
CA ALA A 79 -1.79 -6.10 -1.50
C ALA A 79 -3.01 -6.47 -2.36
N LYS A 80 -2.83 -7.18 -3.48
CA LYS A 80 -3.92 -7.74 -4.29
C LYS A 80 -4.80 -8.67 -3.47
N SER A 81 -4.19 -9.59 -2.73
CA SER A 81 -4.93 -10.49 -1.85
C SER A 81 -5.78 -9.73 -0.82
N ILE A 82 -5.31 -8.61 -0.27
CA ILE A 82 -6.10 -7.76 0.64
C ILE A 82 -7.31 -7.13 -0.07
N VAL A 83 -7.11 -6.61 -1.29
CA VAL A 83 -8.19 -5.99 -2.09
C VAL A 83 -9.23 -7.04 -2.51
N GLU A 84 -8.78 -8.23 -2.90
CA GLU A 84 -9.65 -9.35 -3.30
C GLU A 84 -10.38 -9.96 -2.11
N MET A 85 -9.70 -10.14 -0.97
CA MET A 85 -10.30 -10.71 0.25
C MET A 85 -11.37 -9.81 0.86
N GLY A 86 -11.18 -8.48 0.77
CA GLY A 86 -12.23 -7.54 1.14
C GLY A 86 -13.54 -7.75 0.36
N HIS A 87 -13.46 -8.25 -0.88
CA HIS A 87 -14.63 -8.51 -1.72
C HIS A 87 -15.36 -9.83 -1.39
N THR A 88 -14.73 -10.75 -0.63
CA THR A 88 -15.26 -12.10 -0.37
C THR A 88 -15.89 -12.30 1.02
N THR A 89 -16.09 -11.24 1.80
CA THR A 89 -16.80 -11.37 3.08
C THR A 89 -18.29 -11.11 2.82
N ASP A 90 -18.99 -12.15 2.34
CA ASP A 90 -20.45 -12.31 2.39
C ASP A 90 -20.85 -12.99 3.71
#